data_AF-A0A1U8L0U1-F1
#
_entry.id   AF-A0A1U8L0U1-F1
#
_cell.length_a   1.000
_cell.length_b   1.000
_cell.length_c   1.000
_cell.angle_alpha   90.00
_cell.angle_beta   90.00
_cell.angle_gamma   90.00
#
_symmetry.space_group_name_H-M   'P 1'
#
loop_
_entity.id
_entity.type
_entity.pdbx_description
1 polymer ?
#
loop_
_entity_poly.entity_id
_entity_poly.type
_entity_poly.pdbx_seq_one_letter_code
_entity_poly.pdbx_strand_id
1 'polypeptide(L)'
;MATLQNLQEGDIEWRAHWMLSDEILYRCGDFDWVPLLGIWGAIGYAPLLVLRQYRSRQFVPTTHGLAQCEFSYKCDGYKKKIREMTNAWRQTRRLKRLAVGPSMTPEYIEWLNRRINDNIPVPGQGDSQFVEKHVHMVPSELEIIKQDFERRNSELEKKIEQMEGEKMNLRLNIDVQKLETEGLRKGKRKVEEDLNSLKTDYKRLRLSVRTAGLGKTSEQWRQEVQEEKAKADRWEKRFQEAQKQNKSFERSLSESQNERDKLKARVAELEKIIYQYRNQNSVAELQASLSRIEQMKKTIEELEIASQNYEARIEHLEANEDHQSEQLHYLQDEVARRDHIMGEAVVQIQGVAEHLQTLEIQADILSVKYESESDQGQKLASLLREIKVLINLETNQPTRHRYDTRAKTKYMDQRLEKLEQYQKEMRDRLQLQM
;
A
#
# COMPACT_ATOMS: atom_id res chain seq x y z
N MET A 1 -28.75 27.45 3.09
CA MET A 1 -27.73 26.45 2.72
C MET A 1 -26.40 26.94 3.27
N ALA A 2 -25.74 26.17 4.15
CA ALA A 2 -24.41 26.53 4.62
C ALA A 2 -23.41 26.32 3.47
N THR A 3 -22.74 27.38 3.06
CA THR A 3 -21.59 27.31 2.14
C THR A 3 -20.45 26.56 2.84
N LEU A 4 -19.78 25.65 2.12
CA LEU A 4 -18.65 24.86 2.64
C LEU A 4 -17.52 25.73 3.27
N GLN A 5 -17.48 27.03 2.94
CA GLN A 5 -16.53 28.01 3.45
C GLN A 5 -16.72 28.36 4.94
N ASN A 6 -17.89 28.09 5.53
CA ASN A 6 -18.21 28.49 6.91
C ASN A 6 -18.18 27.31 7.91
N LEU A 7 -17.71 26.13 7.50
CA LEU A 7 -17.64 24.97 8.38
C LEU A 7 -16.46 25.12 9.36
N GLN A 8 -16.74 24.98 10.66
CA GLN A 8 -15.71 24.86 11.69
C GLN A 8 -15.22 23.42 11.78
N GLU A 9 -14.07 23.20 12.44
CA GLU A 9 -13.45 21.86 12.53
C GLU A 9 -14.39 20.79 13.13
N GLY A 10 -15.25 21.18 14.07
CA GLY A 10 -16.25 20.31 14.70
C GLY A 10 -17.45 19.99 13.79
N ASP A 11 -17.66 20.76 12.72
CA ASP A 11 -18.77 20.56 11.78
C ASP A 11 -18.43 19.52 10.69
N ILE A 12 -17.16 19.08 10.61
CA ILE A 12 -16.66 18.18 9.57
C ILE A 12 -16.30 16.82 10.16
N GLU A 13 -17.14 15.82 9.93
CA GLU A 13 -16.87 14.42 10.27
C GLU A 13 -16.22 13.68 9.10
N TRP A 14 -14.91 13.42 9.20
CA TRP A 14 -14.20 12.53 8.27
C TRP A 14 -14.33 11.09 8.74
N ARG A 15 -15.31 10.34 8.22
CA ARG A 15 -15.59 8.95 8.65
C ARG A 15 -15.65 7.96 7.50
N ALA A 16 -14.87 6.89 7.60
CA ALA A 16 -15.08 5.67 6.82
C ALA A 16 -16.10 4.78 7.55
N HIS A 17 -17.38 4.87 7.18
CA HIS A 17 -18.48 4.16 7.86
C HIS A 17 -18.32 2.63 7.85
N TRP A 18 -17.61 2.11 6.85
CA TRP A 18 -17.32 0.70 6.63
C TRP A 18 -16.09 0.20 7.42
N MET A 19 -15.34 1.10 8.06
CA MET A 19 -14.12 0.75 8.80
C MET A 19 -14.47 0.51 10.28
N LEU A 20 -14.87 -0.72 10.59
CA LEU A 20 -15.40 -1.14 11.90
C LEU A 20 -14.34 -1.68 12.88
N SER A 21 -13.06 -1.72 12.49
CA SER A 21 -12.00 -2.27 13.34
C SER A 21 -11.70 -1.33 14.51
N ASP A 22 -11.69 -1.88 15.73
CA ASP A 22 -11.22 -1.20 16.95
C ASP A 22 -9.70 -1.19 17.05
N GLU A 23 -8.98 -1.79 16.10
CA GLU A 23 -7.53 -1.84 16.05
C GLU A 23 -7.01 -1.24 14.74
N ILE A 24 -6.00 -0.39 14.87
CA ILE A 24 -5.29 0.26 13.77
C ILE A 24 -3.91 -0.37 13.67
N LEU A 25 -3.65 -1.10 12.59
CA LEU A 25 -2.28 -1.51 12.25
C LEU A 25 -1.48 -0.24 11.96
N TYR A 26 -0.31 -0.04 12.57
CA TYR A 26 0.46 1.19 12.35
C TYR A 26 1.97 0.98 12.17
N ARG A 27 2.52 -0.16 12.59
CA ARG A 27 3.95 -0.48 12.49
C ARG A 27 4.15 -1.95 12.12
N CYS A 28 5.17 -2.22 11.31
CA CYS A 28 5.57 -3.55 10.88
C CYS A 28 7.08 -3.73 11.09
N GLY A 29 7.50 -4.64 11.96
CA GLY A 29 8.92 -4.78 12.32
C GLY A 29 9.49 -3.45 12.82
N ASP A 30 10.57 -3.00 12.17
CA ASP A 30 11.25 -1.73 12.46
C ASP A 30 10.67 -0.53 11.68
N PHE A 31 9.67 -0.74 10.82
CA PHE A 31 9.03 0.33 10.06
C PHE A 31 7.94 1.00 10.89
N ASP A 32 8.06 2.31 11.15
CA ASP A 32 7.04 3.15 11.80
C ASP A 32 5.78 3.39 10.96
N TRP A 33 5.62 2.64 9.88
CA TRP A 33 4.51 2.65 8.95
C TRP A 33 4.30 1.24 8.39
N VAL A 34 3.28 1.08 7.55
CA VAL A 34 2.89 -0.20 6.96
C VAL A 34 3.35 -0.24 5.50
N PRO A 35 4.30 -1.10 5.12
CA PRO A 35 4.64 -1.30 3.72
C PRO A 35 3.50 -2.03 3.02
N LEU A 36 3.08 -1.52 1.85
CA LEU A 36 2.04 -2.10 1.00
C LEU A 36 2.66 -2.50 -0.35
N LEU A 37 2.51 -3.77 -0.72
CA LEU A 37 2.90 -4.26 -2.04
C LEU A 37 1.76 -4.04 -3.03
N GLY A 38 2.05 -3.33 -4.12
CA GLY A 38 1.18 -3.17 -5.27
C GLY A 38 1.65 -3.97 -6.49
N ILE A 39 0.96 -3.77 -7.61
CA ILE A 39 1.27 -4.44 -8.88
C ILE A 39 2.58 -3.95 -9.52
N TRP A 40 3.01 -2.72 -9.26
CA TRP A 40 4.20 -2.11 -9.87
C TRP A 40 5.40 -2.00 -8.92
N GLY A 41 5.22 -2.28 -7.64
CA GLY A 41 6.20 -2.00 -6.61
C GLY A 41 5.61 -2.00 -5.21
N ALA A 42 6.21 -1.27 -4.29
CA ALA A 42 5.71 -1.07 -2.94
C ALA A 42 5.66 0.40 -2.56
N ILE A 43 4.77 0.75 -1.64
CA ILE A 43 4.67 2.07 -1.02
C ILE A 43 4.61 1.95 0.50
N GLY A 44 5.09 2.97 1.21
CA GLY A 44 4.86 3.10 2.65
C GLY A 44 3.53 3.80 2.91
N TYR A 45 2.63 3.16 3.65
CA TYR A 45 1.41 3.77 4.14
C TYR A 45 1.55 4.04 5.65
N ALA A 46 1.31 5.27 6.09
CA ALA A 46 1.32 5.64 7.50
C ALA A 46 -0.11 5.88 8.03
N PRO A 47 -0.80 4.84 8.55
CA PRO A 47 -2.16 4.91 9.09
C PRO A 47 -2.38 6.01 10.14
N LEU A 48 -1.33 6.36 10.90
CA LEU A 48 -1.40 7.40 11.92
C LEU A 48 -1.64 8.81 11.36
N LEU A 49 -1.44 9.03 10.04
CA LEU A 49 -1.78 10.29 9.38
C LEU A 49 -3.29 10.54 9.28
N VAL A 50 -4.11 9.48 9.40
CA VAL A 50 -5.55 9.54 9.14
C VAL A 50 -6.39 9.04 10.32
N LEU A 51 -5.90 9.21 11.55
CA LEU A 51 -6.59 8.76 12.78
C LEU A 51 -8.00 9.35 12.95
N ARG A 52 -8.27 10.52 12.37
CA ARG A 52 -9.62 11.10 12.33
C ARG A 52 -10.64 10.18 11.65
N GLN A 53 -10.24 9.45 10.60
CA GLN A 53 -11.09 8.46 9.92
C GLN A 53 -11.53 7.32 10.83
N TYR A 54 -10.72 7.03 11.86
CA TYR A 54 -10.94 6.02 12.89
C TYR A 54 -11.59 6.59 14.17
N ARG A 55 -12.07 7.84 14.17
CA ARG A 55 -12.59 8.53 15.38
C ARG A 55 -11.60 8.52 16.56
N SER A 56 -10.31 8.59 16.25
CA SER A 56 -9.25 8.70 17.25
C SER A 56 -8.69 10.11 17.25
N ARG A 57 -8.14 10.53 18.41
CA ARG A 57 -7.44 11.81 18.55
C ARG A 57 -6.25 11.85 17.57
N GLN A 58 -6.15 12.91 16.79
CA GLN A 58 -5.07 13.10 15.82
C GLN A 58 -3.89 13.83 16.47
N PHE A 59 -2.71 13.26 16.32
CA PHE A 59 -1.43 13.79 16.80
C PHE A 59 -0.39 13.74 15.67
N VAL A 60 0.80 14.30 15.91
CA VAL A 60 1.92 14.31 14.96
C VAL A 60 2.47 12.89 14.78
N PRO A 61 2.34 12.26 13.60
CA PRO A 61 2.84 10.92 13.39
C PRO A 61 4.32 10.92 12.99
N THR A 62 5.04 9.85 13.34
CA THR A 62 6.39 9.60 12.81
C THR A 62 6.30 9.27 11.33
N THR A 63 6.84 10.13 10.48
CA THR A 63 6.91 9.91 9.01
C THR A 63 8.35 9.83 8.49
N HIS A 64 9.33 9.76 9.39
CA HIS A 64 10.74 9.71 9.03
C HIS A 64 11.05 8.43 8.25
N GLY A 65 11.59 8.53 7.03
CA GLY A 65 11.90 7.36 6.20
C GLY A 65 10.73 6.81 5.38
N LEU A 66 9.51 7.36 5.52
CA LEU A 66 8.33 6.92 4.75
C LEU A 66 8.57 6.96 3.23
N ALA A 67 9.24 8.00 2.73
CA ALA A 67 9.60 8.15 1.32
C ALA A 67 10.59 7.10 0.81
N GLN A 68 11.38 6.48 1.70
CA GLN A 68 12.36 5.45 1.33
C GLN A 68 11.72 4.07 1.13
N CYS A 69 10.46 3.90 1.54
CA CYS A 69 9.72 2.66 1.35
C CYS A 69 9.08 2.52 -0.02
N GLU A 70 9.11 3.56 -0.85
CA GLU A 70 8.69 3.46 -2.24
C GLU A 70 9.78 2.76 -3.07
N PHE A 71 9.41 1.71 -3.80
CA PHE A 71 10.29 1.11 -4.80
C PHE A 71 9.50 0.43 -5.91
N SER A 72 10.08 0.32 -7.10
CA SER A 72 9.50 -0.43 -8.22
C SER A 72 10.12 -1.81 -8.38
N TYR A 73 9.37 -2.78 -8.93
CA TYR A 73 9.92 -4.11 -9.23
C TYR A 73 11.01 -4.12 -10.31
N LYS A 74 11.15 -3.01 -11.06
CA LYS A 74 12.20 -2.83 -12.07
C LYS A 74 13.55 -2.41 -11.46
N CYS A 75 13.59 -2.01 -10.20
CA CYS A 75 14.83 -1.60 -9.53
C CYS A 75 15.64 -2.80 -9.04
N ASP A 76 16.97 -2.69 -9.12
CA ASP A 76 17.88 -3.71 -8.58
C ASP A 76 17.67 -3.91 -7.08
N GLY A 77 17.81 -5.17 -6.64
CA GLY A 77 17.64 -5.54 -5.23
C GLY A 77 16.19 -5.59 -4.73
N TYR A 78 15.17 -5.45 -5.60
CA TYR A 78 13.76 -5.49 -5.19
C TYR A 78 13.39 -6.79 -4.44
N LYS A 79 13.97 -7.94 -4.82
CA LYS A 79 13.76 -9.22 -4.12
C LYS A 79 14.21 -9.18 -2.66
N LYS A 80 15.26 -8.40 -2.34
CA LYS A 80 15.72 -8.18 -0.97
C LYS A 80 14.71 -7.32 -0.21
N LYS A 81 14.25 -6.21 -0.81
CA LYS A 81 13.22 -5.33 -0.22
C LYS A 81 11.89 -6.06 0.04
N ILE A 82 11.44 -6.90 -0.89
CA ILE A 82 10.24 -7.75 -0.68
C ILE A 82 10.43 -8.68 0.52
N ARG A 83 11.62 -9.27 0.68
CA ARG A 83 11.92 -10.17 1.80
C ARG A 83 11.93 -9.43 3.13
N GLU A 84 12.52 -8.23 3.17
CA GLU A 84 12.50 -7.34 4.34
C GLU A 84 11.06 -6.98 4.73
N MET A 85 10.21 -6.59 3.77
CA MET A 85 8.80 -6.28 4.03
C MET A 85 8.01 -7.51 4.49
N THR A 86 8.20 -8.65 3.84
CA THR A 86 7.54 -9.92 4.24
C THR A 86 7.94 -10.33 5.65
N ASN A 87 9.20 -10.12 6.04
CA ASN A 87 9.68 -10.38 7.40
C ASN A 87 9.06 -9.39 8.40
N ALA A 88 8.99 -8.11 8.06
CA ALA A 88 8.37 -7.09 8.90
C ALA A 88 6.87 -7.34 9.14
N TRP A 89 6.15 -7.87 8.15
CA TRP A 89 4.74 -8.27 8.30
C TRP A 89 4.52 -9.41 9.30
N ARG A 90 5.55 -10.18 9.64
CA ARG A 90 5.45 -11.18 10.73
C ARG A 90 5.39 -10.52 12.12
N GLN A 91 5.81 -9.26 12.22
CA GLN A 91 5.89 -8.50 13.46
C GLN A 91 5.01 -7.25 13.38
N THR A 92 3.69 -7.43 13.31
CA THR A 92 2.74 -6.32 13.26
C THR A 92 2.47 -5.73 14.64
N ARG A 93 2.38 -4.41 14.72
CA ARG A 93 1.96 -3.67 15.91
C ARG A 93 0.65 -2.93 15.62
N ARG A 94 -0.30 -3.11 16.51
CA ARG A 94 -1.64 -2.52 16.43
C ARG A 94 -1.87 -1.59 17.60
N LEU A 95 -2.52 -0.48 17.32
CA LEU A 95 -2.98 0.50 18.30
C LEU A 95 -4.47 0.29 18.52
N LYS A 96 -4.89 0.13 19.77
CA LYS A 96 -6.31 0.07 20.11
C LYS A 96 -6.92 1.47 20.00
N ARG A 97 -8.07 1.57 19.35
CA ARG A 97 -8.83 2.81 19.21
C ARG A 97 -9.15 3.37 20.60
N LEU A 98 -8.70 4.59 20.86
CA LEU A 98 -9.17 5.36 22.01
C LEU A 98 -10.45 6.09 21.59
N ALA A 99 -11.56 5.82 22.28
CA ALA A 99 -12.86 6.47 22.04
C ALA A 99 -12.87 7.91 22.60
N VAL A 100 -11.86 8.69 22.24
CA VAL A 100 -11.83 10.14 22.47
C VAL A 100 -12.38 10.75 21.19
N GLY A 101 -13.42 11.57 21.30
CA GLY A 101 -14.03 12.22 20.14
C GLY A 101 -12.98 12.87 19.21
N PRO A 102 -13.29 13.02 17.91
CA PRO A 102 -12.33 13.51 16.91
C PRO A 102 -11.81 14.88 17.33
N SER A 103 -10.60 14.90 17.88
CA SER A 103 -9.91 16.09 18.38
C SER A 103 -8.49 16.07 17.86
N MET A 104 -7.97 17.23 17.47
CA MET A 104 -6.56 17.39 17.10
C MET A 104 -5.78 17.90 18.31
N THR A 105 -4.53 17.48 18.46
CA THR A 105 -3.65 18.11 19.44
C THR A 105 -3.19 19.48 18.91
N PRO A 106 -2.96 20.50 19.78
CA PRO A 106 -2.43 21.79 19.35
C PRO A 106 -1.13 21.67 18.54
N GLU A 107 -0.28 20.71 18.91
CA GLU A 107 0.99 20.42 18.24
C GLU A 107 0.76 19.86 16.83
N TYR A 108 -0.30 19.07 16.62
CA TYR A 108 -0.67 18.60 15.28
C TYR A 108 -1.10 19.74 14.37
N ILE A 109 -1.86 20.71 14.91
CA ILE A 109 -2.28 21.90 14.16
C ILE A 109 -1.05 22.72 13.75
N GLU A 110 -0.11 22.93 14.66
CA GLU A 110 1.13 23.64 14.38
C GLU A 110 1.99 22.90 13.34
N TRP A 111 2.14 21.58 13.49
CA TRP A 111 2.86 20.73 12.54
C TRP A 111 2.22 20.73 11.14
N LEU A 112 0.89 20.71 11.06
CA LEU A 112 0.16 20.81 9.80
C LEU A 112 0.38 22.18 9.14
N ASN A 113 0.27 23.27 9.90
CA ASN A 113 0.50 24.63 9.40
C ASN A 113 1.93 24.82 8.87
N ARG A 114 2.93 24.18 9.48
CA ARG A 114 4.31 24.17 8.97
C ARG A 114 4.41 23.42 7.64
N ARG A 115 3.79 22.24 7.49
CA ARG A 115 3.80 21.47 6.22
C ARG A 115 3.05 22.13 5.07
N ILE A 116 1.97 22.87 5.33
CA ILE A 116 1.22 23.58 4.28
C ILE A 116 2.09 24.62 3.56
N ASN A 117 3.10 25.17 4.25
CA ASN A 117 4.04 26.13 3.68
C ASN A 117 5.23 25.47 2.93
N ASP A 118 5.50 24.20 3.19
CA ASP A 118 6.58 23.41 2.57
C ASP A 118 6.01 22.48 1.47
N ASN A 119 5.55 23.06 0.36
CA ASN A 119 4.96 22.27 -0.75
C ASN A 119 5.99 21.47 -1.58
N ILE A 120 7.23 21.29 -1.11
CA ILE A 120 8.22 20.39 -1.72
C ILE A 120 9.09 19.80 -0.60
N PRO A 121 9.11 18.47 -0.37
CA PRO A 121 10.18 17.86 0.39
C PRO A 121 11.47 17.95 -0.43
N VAL A 122 12.33 18.93 -0.11
CA VAL A 122 13.69 18.99 -0.64
C VAL A 122 14.48 17.84 -0.02
N PRO A 123 15.10 16.94 -0.83
CA PRO A 123 15.89 15.85 -0.28
C PRO A 123 17.27 16.34 0.16
N GLY A 124 17.48 16.31 1.49
CA GLY A 124 18.78 16.09 2.11
C GLY A 124 19.71 17.29 2.24
N GLN A 125 19.72 17.93 3.42
CA GLN A 125 20.94 18.48 3.98
C GLN A 125 20.88 18.62 5.52
N GLY A 126 21.54 17.69 6.22
CA GLY A 126 22.17 17.97 7.52
C GLY A 126 21.29 18.11 8.76
N ASP A 127 20.43 17.13 9.07
CA ASP A 127 19.64 17.11 10.32
C ASP A 127 20.46 16.76 11.59
N SER A 128 21.79 16.73 11.51
CA SER A 128 22.63 16.40 12.67
C SER A 128 22.67 17.50 13.73
N GLN A 129 22.23 18.74 13.42
CA GLN A 129 22.23 19.86 14.38
C GLN A 129 20.86 20.15 15.03
N PHE A 130 19.76 19.59 14.53
CA PHE A 130 18.42 19.85 15.09
C PHE A 130 18.04 18.95 16.28
N VAL A 131 18.77 17.83 16.45
CA VAL A 131 18.50 16.82 17.48
C VAL A 131 18.83 17.32 18.88
N GLU A 132 19.83 18.20 19.05
CA GLU A 132 20.35 18.53 20.39
C GLU A 132 19.56 19.63 21.12
N LYS A 133 18.88 20.53 20.39
CA LYS A 133 18.14 21.64 21.00
C LYS A 133 16.74 21.29 21.54
N HIS A 134 16.15 20.17 21.11
CA HIS A 134 14.83 19.74 21.58
C HIS A 134 14.88 18.72 22.73
N VAL A 135 16.07 18.23 23.10
CA VAL A 135 16.24 17.20 24.14
C VAL A 135 16.11 17.75 25.57
N HIS A 136 16.18 19.08 25.79
CA HIS A 136 16.19 19.65 27.13
C HIS A 136 14.99 20.51 27.55
N MET A 137 13.91 20.54 26.77
CA MET A 137 12.69 21.27 27.15
C MET A 137 11.41 20.59 26.65
N VAL A 138 11.32 19.27 26.83
CA VAL A 138 10.08 18.51 26.58
C VAL A 138 9.96 17.48 27.71
N PRO A 139 8.97 17.57 28.60
CA PRO A 139 8.64 16.46 29.48
C PRO A 139 8.33 15.26 28.60
N SER A 140 9.04 14.17 28.79
CA SER A 140 8.90 12.97 27.96
C SER A 140 7.44 12.47 27.93
N GLU A 141 7.01 11.81 26.85
CA GLU A 141 5.65 11.27 26.67
C GLU A 141 5.15 10.48 27.89
N LEU A 142 6.07 9.76 28.56
CA LEU A 142 5.81 9.01 29.79
C LEU A 142 5.54 9.91 30.99
N GLU A 143 6.16 11.07 31.08
CA GLU A 143 6.05 12.00 32.21
C GLU A 143 4.70 12.74 32.19
N ILE A 144 4.24 13.14 30.99
CA ILE A 144 2.92 13.75 30.80
C ILE A 144 1.82 12.72 31.06
N ILE A 145 1.95 11.51 30.48
CA ILE A 145 0.98 10.42 30.70
C ILE A 145 0.96 10.00 32.17
N LYS A 146 2.12 9.94 32.83
CA LYS A 146 2.23 9.61 34.25
C LYS A 146 1.57 10.67 35.13
N GLN A 147 1.76 11.96 34.86
CA GLN A 147 1.11 13.03 35.61
C GLN A 147 -0.42 13.04 35.44
N ASP A 148 -0.92 12.81 34.23
CA ASP A 148 -2.36 12.72 33.98
C ASP A 148 -2.97 11.45 34.60
N PHE A 149 -2.23 10.34 34.59
CA PHE A 149 -2.61 9.11 35.27
C PHE A 149 -2.66 9.31 36.79
N GLU A 150 -1.62 9.90 37.38
CA GLU A 150 -1.55 10.22 38.82
C GLU A 150 -2.68 11.14 39.25
N ARG A 151 -3.00 12.18 38.46
CA ARG A 151 -4.13 13.10 38.75
C ARG A 151 -5.46 12.37 38.79
N ARG A 152 -5.74 11.53 37.79
CA ARG A 152 -6.98 10.73 37.74
C ARG A 152 -7.02 9.67 38.82
N ASN A 153 -5.89 9.08 39.17
CA ASN A 153 -5.81 8.10 40.24
C ASN A 153 -6.14 8.75 41.59
N SER A 154 -5.60 9.94 41.87
CA SER A 154 -5.95 10.71 43.07
C SER A 154 -7.42 11.15 43.12
N GLU A 155 -8.03 11.50 41.98
CA GLU A 155 -9.47 11.78 41.92
C GLU A 155 -10.33 10.55 42.20
N LEU A 156 -9.92 9.38 41.69
CA LEU A 156 -10.59 8.11 41.95
C LEU A 156 -10.42 7.67 43.40
N GLU A 157 -9.22 7.80 43.97
CA GLU A 157 -8.95 7.52 45.38
C GLU A 157 -9.84 8.38 46.29
N LYS A 158 -9.97 9.69 46.02
CA LYS A 158 -10.89 10.56 46.76
C LYS A 158 -12.35 10.13 46.64
N LYS A 159 -12.80 9.69 45.46
CA LYS A 159 -14.17 9.17 45.27
C LYS A 159 -14.38 7.85 45.99
N ILE A 160 -13.38 6.98 46.01
CA ILE A 160 -13.41 5.71 46.77
C ILE A 160 -13.51 6.03 48.25
N GLU A 161 -12.67 6.92 48.78
CA GLU A 161 -12.70 7.34 50.18
C GLU A 161 -14.07 7.96 50.57
N GLN A 162 -14.64 8.79 49.69
CA GLN A 162 -16.00 9.31 49.88
C GLN A 162 -17.05 8.20 49.94
N MET A 163 -17.04 7.28 48.96
CA MET A 163 -18.00 6.16 48.94
C MET A 163 -17.81 5.21 50.13
N GLU A 164 -16.58 5.00 50.58
CA GLU A 164 -16.29 4.22 51.78
C GLU A 164 -16.81 4.90 53.05
N GLY A 165 -16.69 6.23 53.14
CA GLY A 165 -17.31 7.04 54.19
C GLY A 165 -18.85 6.94 54.19
N GLU A 166 -19.48 7.08 53.03
CA GLU A 166 -20.94 6.92 52.87
C GLU A 166 -21.38 5.49 53.26
N LYS A 167 -20.63 4.47 52.85
CA LYS A 167 -20.88 3.07 53.23
C LYS A 167 -20.74 2.85 54.74
N MET A 168 -19.76 3.47 55.39
CA MET A 168 -19.58 3.39 56.85
C MET A 168 -20.75 4.06 57.58
N ASN A 169 -21.19 5.24 57.12
CA ASN A 169 -22.38 5.92 57.66
C ASN A 169 -23.65 5.06 57.53
N LEU A 170 -23.88 4.44 56.37
CA LEU A 170 -25.01 3.54 56.18
C LEU A 170 -24.94 2.32 57.10
N ARG A 171 -23.74 1.74 57.32
CA ARG A 171 -23.54 0.64 58.28
C ARG A 171 -23.86 1.07 59.71
N LEU A 172 -23.36 2.23 60.14
CA LEU A 172 -23.65 2.78 61.47
C LEU A 172 -25.16 3.00 61.65
N ASN A 173 -25.86 3.54 60.66
CA ASN A 173 -27.32 3.70 60.71
C ASN A 173 -28.06 2.36 60.85
N ILE A 174 -27.62 1.33 60.12
CA ILE A 174 -28.18 -0.02 60.25
C ILE A 174 -27.95 -0.58 61.65
N ASP A 175 -26.75 -0.38 62.22
CA ASP A 175 -26.44 -0.88 63.56
C ASP A 175 -27.17 -0.10 64.66
N VAL A 176 -27.37 1.21 64.51
CA VAL A 176 -28.25 2.01 65.38
C VAL A 176 -29.68 1.48 65.33
N GLN A 177 -30.25 1.26 64.14
CA GLN A 177 -31.59 0.67 64.01
C GLN A 177 -31.67 -0.74 64.63
N LYS A 178 -30.62 -1.55 64.51
CA LYS A 178 -30.54 -2.87 65.18
C LYS A 178 -30.50 -2.72 66.70
N LEU A 179 -29.72 -1.80 67.24
CA LEU A 179 -29.64 -1.54 68.68
C LEU A 179 -30.97 -1.01 69.22
N GLU A 180 -31.64 -0.12 68.49
CA GLU A 180 -32.97 0.37 68.83
C GLU A 180 -34.01 -0.76 68.84
N THR A 181 -34.02 -1.61 67.79
CA THR A 181 -34.94 -2.76 67.73
C THR A 181 -34.64 -3.81 68.80
N GLU A 182 -33.37 -4.03 69.14
CA GLU A 182 -32.97 -4.90 70.25
C GLU A 182 -33.35 -4.30 71.61
N GLY A 183 -33.17 -2.99 71.79
CA GLY A 183 -33.61 -2.24 72.97
C GLY A 183 -35.12 -2.32 73.18
N LEU A 184 -35.89 -2.16 72.10
CA LEU A 184 -37.34 -2.40 72.10
C LEU A 184 -37.67 -3.85 72.43
N ARG A 185 -36.89 -4.82 71.95
CA ARG A 185 -37.06 -6.25 72.27
C ARG A 185 -36.75 -6.55 73.75
N LYS A 186 -35.71 -5.95 74.31
CA LYS A 186 -35.33 -6.04 75.74
C LYS A 186 -36.38 -5.37 76.61
N GLY A 187 -36.84 -4.18 76.23
CA GLY A 187 -37.96 -3.48 76.87
C GLY A 187 -39.23 -4.33 76.84
N LYS A 188 -39.56 -4.92 75.69
CA LYS A 188 -40.69 -5.86 75.55
C LYS A 188 -40.54 -7.07 76.47
N ARG A 189 -39.37 -7.72 76.51
CA ARG A 189 -39.11 -8.85 77.41
C ARG A 189 -39.22 -8.46 78.87
N LYS A 190 -38.70 -7.29 79.26
CA LYS A 190 -38.83 -6.77 80.63
C LYS A 190 -40.28 -6.46 80.97
N VAL A 191 -41.03 -5.83 80.07
CA VAL A 191 -42.48 -5.62 80.23
C VAL A 191 -43.23 -6.94 80.31
N GLU A 192 -42.79 -7.97 79.59
CA GLU A 192 -43.40 -9.31 79.60
C GLU A 192 -43.03 -10.10 80.87
N GLU A 193 -41.80 -9.97 81.38
CA GLU A 193 -41.37 -10.45 82.69
C GLU A 193 -42.07 -9.71 83.82
N ASP A 194 -42.19 -8.39 83.74
CA ASP A 194 -42.95 -7.54 84.65
C ASP A 194 -44.43 -7.88 84.57
N LEU A 195 -44.97 -8.20 83.39
CA LEU A 195 -46.34 -8.67 83.21
C LEU A 195 -46.51 -10.07 83.79
N ASN A 196 -45.51 -10.95 83.69
CA ASN A 196 -45.53 -12.28 84.29
C ASN A 196 -45.35 -12.21 85.81
N SER A 197 -44.51 -11.31 86.32
CA SER A 197 -44.38 -10.96 87.73
C SER A 197 -45.69 -10.39 88.23
N LEU A 198 -46.24 -9.38 87.55
CA LEU A 198 -47.55 -8.79 87.82
C LEU A 198 -48.68 -9.82 87.69
N LYS A 199 -48.58 -10.83 86.84
CA LYS A 199 -49.54 -11.94 86.73
C LYS A 199 -49.39 -12.91 87.90
N THR A 200 -48.18 -13.09 88.40
CA THR A 200 -47.87 -13.89 89.60
C THR A 200 -48.31 -13.14 90.86
N ASP A 201 -48.05 -11.84 90.92
CA ASP A 201 -48.54 -10.89 91.90
C ASP A 201 -50.02 -10.67 91.76
N TYR A 202 -50.64 -10.79 90.59
CA TYR A 202 -52.08 -10.76 90.40
C TYR A 202 -52.71 -12.07 90.81
N LYS A 203 -52.03 -13.22 90.67
CA LYS A 203 -52.47 -14.48 91.27
C LYS A 203 -52.33 -14.44 92.80
N ARG A 204 -51.26 -13.83 93.32
CA ARG A 204 -51.01 -13.57 94.74
C ARG A 204 -52.04 -12.58 95.30
N LEU A 205 -52.26 -11.48 94.59
CA LEU A 205 -53.24 -10.44 94.87
C LEU A 205 -54.65 -10.97 94.65
N ARG A 206 -54.93 -11.93 93.76
CA ARG A 206 -56.23 -12.61 93.64
C ARG A 206 -56.48 -13.54 94.83
N LEU A 207 -55.42 -14.12 95.40
CA LEU A 207 -55.48 -14.82 96.67
C LEU A 207 -55.63 -13.82 97.84
N SER A 208 -54.96 -12.65 97.80
CA SER A 208 -55.07 -11.58 98.80
C SER A 208 -56.37 -10.76 98.69
N VAL A 209 -56.97 -10.64 97.51
CA VAL A 209 -58.22 -9.92 97.18
C VAL A 209 -59.43 -10.80 97.47
N ARG A 210 -59.25 -12.12 97.54
CA ARG A 210 -60.21 -12.99 98.25
C ARG A 210 -60.22 -12.73 99.77
N THR A 211 -59.20 -12.07 100.32
CA THR A 211 -59.10 -11.77 101.77
C THR A 211 -59.25 -10.28 102.11
N ALA A 212 -59.01 -9.36 101.17
CA ALA A 212 -59.18 -7.93 101.37
C ALA A 212 -59.59 -7.25 100.04
N GLY A 213 -60.83 -6.80 99.95
CA GLY A 213 -61.42 -6.24 98.74
C GLY A 213 -60.83 -4.89 98.29
N LEU A 214 -60.94 -4.66 96.97
CA LEU A 214 -60.87 -3.43 96.16
C LEU A 214 -59.52 -3.00 95.54
N GLY A 215 -59.61 -2.47 94.29
CA GLY A 215 -58.54 -1.62 93.75
C GLY A 215 -58.43 -1.29 92.25
N LYS A 216 -59.48 -1.31 91.40
CA LYS A 216 -59.53 -0.46 90.17
C LYS A 216 -60.99 -0.12 89.81
N THR A 217 -61.26 1.14 89.46
CA THR A 217 -62.58 1.62 89.05
C THR A 217 -62.90 1.27 87.59
N SER A 218 -64.15 0.88 87.34
CA SER A 218 -64.68 0.39 86.06
C SER A 218 -64.46 1.31 84.85
N GLU A 219 -64.27 2.62 85.08
CA GLU A 219 -63.99 3.61 84.03
C GLU A 219 -62.65 3.38 83.30
N GLN A 220 -61.58 3.05 84.02
CA GLN A 220 -60.23 2.92 83.43
C GLN A 220 -60.16 1.76 82.44
N TRP A 221 -60.87 0.66 82.74
CA TRP A 221 -61.01 -0.49 81.82
C TRP A 221 -61.80 -0.14 80.56
N ARG A 222 -62.82 0.70 80.67
CA ARG A 222 -63.58 1.16 79.48
C ARG A 222 -62.71 2.00 78.55
N GLN A 223 -61.76 2.75 79.11
CA GLN A 223 -60.91 3.67 78.35
C GLN A 223 -59.82 2.92 77.55
N GLU A 224 -59.12 1.96 78.16
CA GLU A 224 -58.13 1.13 77.46
C GLU A 224 -58.74 0.30 76.32
N VAL A 225 -59.93 -0.26 76.53
CA VAL A 225 -60.64 -1.02 75.48
C VAL A 225 -61.00 -0.13 74.29
N GLN A 226 -61.37 1.12 74.52
CA GLN A 226 -61.64 2.08 73.44
C GLN A 226 -60.38 2.48 72.67
N GLU A 227 -59.25 2.66 73.36
CA GLU A 227 -57.98 3.00 72.71
C GLU A 227 -57.44 1.86 71.82
N GLU A 228 -57.54 0.62 72.27
CA GLU A 228 -57.16 -0.55 71.46
C GLU A 228 -58.09 -0.75 70.25
N LYS A 229 -59.39 -0.48 70.43
CA LYS A 229 -60.35 -0.51 69.31
C LYS A 229 -60.00 0.53 68.24
N ALA A 230 -59.63 1.74 68.66
CA ALA A 230 -59.17 2.79 67.75
C ALA A 230 -57.84 2.45 67.05
N LYS A 231 -56.94 1.70 67.71
CA LYS A 231 -55.71 1.19 67.07
C LYS A 231 -56.02 0.11 66.03
N ALA A 232 -56.92 -0.82 66.34
CA ALA A 232 -57.36 -1.87 65.42
C ALA A 232 -57.98 -1.26 64.15
N ASP A 233 -58.87 -0.26 64.29
CA ASP A 233 -59.49 0.42 63.16
C ASP A 233 -58.46 1.15 62.27
N ARG A 234 -57.39 1.72 62.88
CA ARG A 234 -56.29 2.33 62.13
C ARG A 234 -55.48 1.30 61.34
N TRP A 235 -55.24 0.12 61.92
CA TRP A 235 -54.55 -0.96 61.21
C TRP A 235 -55.39 -1.55 60.08
N GLU A 236 -56.69 -1.71 60.27
CA GLU A 236 -57.61 -2.18 59.23
C GLU A 236 -57.61 -1.22 58.03
N LYS A 237 -57.68 0.10 58.26
CA LYS A 237 -57.60 1.09 57.16
C LYS A 237 -56.30 0.98 56.38
N ARG A 238 -55.15 0.85 57.05
CA ARG A 238 -53.84 0.69 56.39
C ARG A 238 -53.75 -0.60 55.59
N PHE A 239 -54.32 -1.69 56.10
CA PHE A 239 -54.37 -2.96 55.40
C PHE A 239 -55.20 -2.87 54.11
N GLN A 240 -56.37 -2.25 54.16
CA GLN A 240 -57.22 -2.01 52.98
C GLN A 240 -56.54 -1.13 51.93
N GLU A 241 -55.80 -0.11 52.37
CA GLU A 241 -55.08 0.81 51.50
C GLU A 241 -53.89 0.11 50.81
N ALA A 242 -53.12 -0.69 51.54
CA ALA A 242 -52.08 -1.55 50.98
C ALA A 242 -52.64 -2.57 49.98
N GLN A 243 -53.81 -3.15 50.26
CA GLN A 243 -54.46 -4.10 49.35
C GLN A 243 -54.89 -3.43 48.03
N LYS A 244 -55.40 -2.18 48.08
CA LYS A 244 -55.73 -1.41 46.88
C LYS A 244 -54.49 -1.11 46.03
N GLN A 245 -53.38 -0.75 46.67
CA GLN A 245 -52.12 -0.54 45.95
C GLN A 245 -51.61 -1.82 45.30
N ASN A 246 -51.63 -2.96 46.00
CA ASN A 246 -51.23 -4.24 45.41
C ASN A 246 -52.04 -4.59 44.16
N LYS A 247 -53.36 -4.41 44.21
CA LYS A 247 -54.23 -4.61 43.03
C LYS A 247 -53.87 -3.67 41.86
N SER A 248 -53.43 -2.45 42.15
CA SER A 248 -52.99 -1.52 41.11
C SER A 248 -51.64 -1.93 40.48
N PHE A 249 -50.72 -2.46 41.29
CA PHE A 249 -49.44 -2.99 40.81
C PHE A 249 -49.63 -4.26 39.97
N GLU A 250 -50.51 -5.17 40.37
CA GLU A 250 -50.84 -6.37 39.58
C GLU A 250 -51.39 -6.02 38.19
N ARG A 251 -52.27 -5.01 38.10
CA ARG A 251 -52.78 -4.51 36.81
C ARG A 251 -51.65 -3.94 35.94
N SER A 252 -50.82 -3.08 36.52
CA SER A 252 -49.69 -2.46 35.82
C SER A 252 -48.68 -3.51 35.31
N LEU A 253 -48.43 -4.55 36.12
CA LEU A 253 -47.58 -5.67 35.74
C LEU A 253 -48.17 -6.45 34.56
N SER A 254 -49.47 -6.77 34.62
CA SER A 254 -50.18 -7.45 33.53
C SER A 254 -50.17 -6.66 32.21
N GLU A 255 -50.39 -5.34 32.28
CA GLU A 255 -50.29 -4.44 31.12
C GLU A 255 -48.88 -4.44 30.53
N SER A 256 -47.85 -4.34 31.38
CA SER A 256 -46.45 -4.38 30.92
C SER A 256 -46.08 -5.72 30.27
N GLN A 257 -46.63 -6.82 30.79
CA GLN A 257 -46.41 -8.16 30.23
C GLN A 257 -47.03 -8.27 28.84
N ASN A 258 -48.26 -7.78 28.66
CA ASN A 258 -48.96 -7.78 27.37
C ASN A 258 -48.22 -6.91 26.33
N GLU A 259 -47.75 -5.72 26.71
CA GLU A 259 -46.94 -4.87 25.83
C GLU A 259 -45.62 -5.54 25.45
N ARG A 260 -44.96 -6.21 26.40
CA ARG A 260 -43.74 -6.98 26.11
C ARG A 260 -44.01 -8.09 25.09
N ASP A 261 -45.12 -8.79 25.20
CA ASP A 261 -45.47 -9.88 24.28
C ASP A 261 -45.82 -9.34 22.87
N LYS A 262 -46.51 -8.20 22.77
CA LYS A 262 -46.72 -7.48 21.49
C LYS A 262 -45.40 -7.04 20.84
N LEU A 263 -44.48 -6.47 21.63
CA LEU A 263 -43.17 -6.07 21.13
C LEU A 263 -42.38 -7.29 20.64
N LYS A 264 -42.42 -8.40 21.37
CA LYS A 264 -41.75 -9.64 20.99
C LYS A 264 -42.28 -10.19 19.65
N ALA A 265 -43.59 -10.11 19.42
CA ALA A 265 -44.19 -10.49 18.14
C ALA A 265 -43.69 -9.59 16.98
N ARG A 266 -43.65 -8.26 17.20
CA ARG A 266 -43.13 -7.32 16.19
C ARG A 266 -41.65 -7.54 15.87
N VAL A 267 -40.83 -7.85 16.87
CA VAL A 267 -39.41 -8.18 16.67
C VAL A 267 -39.27 -9.41 15.77
N ALA A 268 -40.05 -10.47 16.02
CA ALA A 268 -40.01 -11.68 15.18
C ALA A 268 -40.42 -11.41 13.73
N GLU A 269 -41.40 -10.53 13.49
CA GLU A 269 -41.81 -10.10 12.14
C GLU A 269 -40.66 -9.36 11.42
N LEU A 270 -40.00 -8.42 12.11
CA LEU A 270 -38.88 -7.66 11.56
C LEU A 270 -37.67 -8.56 11.26
N GLU A 271 -37.36 -9.51 12.15
CA GLU A 271 -36.29 -10.49 11.92
C GLU A 271 -36.54 -11.31 10.65
N LYS A 272 -37.79 -11.74 10.43
CA LYS A 272 -38.19 -12.46 9.22
C LYS A 272 -38.00 -11.61 7.96
N ILE A 273 -38.41 -10.35 7.99
CA ILE A 273 -38.25 -9.42 6.86
C ILE A 273 -36.75 -9.19 6.56
N ILE A 274 -35.94 -8.95 7.60
CA ILE A 274 -34.50 -8.74 7.45
C ILE A 274 -33.83 -9.99 6.84
N TYR A 275 -34.22 -11.18 7.28
CA TYR A 275 -33.70 -12.44 6.75
C TYR A 275 -34.05 -12.59 5.25
N GLN A 276 -35.28 -12.30 4.87
CA GLN A 276 -35.71 -12.34 3.47
C GLN A 276 -34.96 -11.33 2.60
N TYR A 277 -34.85 -10.08 3.05
CA TYR A 277 -34.15 -9.04 2.31
C TYR A 277 -32.66 -9.36 2.13
N ARG A 278 -31.98 -9.83 3.18
CA ARG A 278 -30.57 -10.25 3.09
C ARG A 278 -30.38 -11.39 2.09
N ASN A 279 -31.27 -12.38 2.08
CA ASN A 279 -31.18 -13.49 1.15
C ASN A 279 -31.45 -13.07 -0.30
N GLN A 280 -32.43 -12.21 -0.55
CA GLN A 280 -32.70 -11.71 -1.90
C GLN A 280 -31.54 -10.85 -2.41
N ASN A 281 -31.00 -9.97 -1.57
CA ASN A 281 -29.90 -9.10 -1.96
C ASN A 281 -28.61 -9.90 -2.20
N SER A 282 -28.31 -10.90 -1.35
CA SER A 282 -27.13 -11.76 -1.55
C SER A 282 -27.25 -12.63 -2.80
N VAL A 283 -28.43 -13.16 -3.12
CA VAL A 283 -28.66 -13.93 -4.35
C VAL A 283 -28.49 -13.04 -5.58
N ALA A 284 -29.03 -11.82 -5.57
CA ALA A 284 -28.89 -10.88 -6.68
C ALA A 284 -27.43 -10.45 -6.89
N GLU A 285 -26.69 -10.16 -5.81
CA GLU A 285 -25.25 -9.82 -5.87
C GLU A 285 -24.42 -11.00 -6.39
N LEU A 286 -24.69 -12.21 -5.93
CA LEU A 286 -24.01 -13.43 -6.42
C LEU A 286 -24.30 -13.65 -7.91
N GLN A 287 -25.54 -13.49 -8.35
CA GLN A 287 -25.91 -13.65 -9.76
C GLN A 287 -25.23 -12.61 -10.65
N ALA A 288 -25.18 -11.34 -10.22
CA ALA A 288 -24.45 -10.29 -10.94
C ALA A 288 -22.94 -10.59 -11.03
N SER A 289 -22.35 -11.12 -9.94
CA SER A 289 -20.94 -11.52 -9.93
C SER A 289 -20.67 -12.71 -10.88
N LEU A 290 -21.57 -13.69 -10.94
CA LEU A 290 -21.48 -14.83 -11.85
C LEU A 290 -21.52 -14.38 -13.31
N SER A 291 -22.47 -13.50 -13.68
CA SER A 291 -22.53 -12.96 -15.05
C SER A 291 -21.27 -12.20 -15.44
N ARG A 292 -20.65 -11.48 -14.48
CA ARG A 292 -19.38 -10.77 -14.73
C ARG A 292 -18.21 -11.73 -14.93
N ILE A 293 -18.14 -12.81 -14.14
CA ILE A 293 -17.12 -13.86 -14.30
C ILE A 293 -17.24 -14.53 -15.67
N GLU A 294 -18.47 -14.82 -16.10
CA GLU A 294 -18.73 -15.46 -17.40
C GLU A 294 -18.34 -14.56 -18.58
N GLN A 295 -18.61 -13.25 -18.47
CA GLN A 295 -18.11 -12.26 -19.44
C GLN A 295 -16.58 -12.21 -19.48
N MET A 296 -15.92 -12.17 -18.32
CA MET A 296 -14.46 -12.16 -18.25
C MET A 296 -13.85 -13.44 -18.86
N LYS A 297 -14.47 -14.60 -18.62
CA LYS A 297 -14.03 -15.86 -19.21
C LYS A 297 -14.04 -15.80 -20.73
N LYS A 298 -15.13 -15.29 -21.33
CA LYS A 298 -15.21 -15.12 -22.79
C LYS A 298 -14.12 -14.18 -23.33
N THR A 299 -13.83 -13.08 -22.64
CA THR A 299 -12.76 -12.17 -23.07
C THR A 299 -11.37 -12.78 -22.98
N ILE A 300 -11.14 -13.68 -22.01
CA ILE A 300 -9.87 -14.42 -21.88
C ILE A 300 -9.72 -15.38 -23.06
N GLU A 301 -10.77 -16.14 -23.40
CA GLU A 301 -10.75 -17.05 -24.57
C GLU A 301 -10.47 -16.28 -25.88
N GLU A 302 -11.08 -15.11 -26.08
CA GLU A 302 -10.80 -14.25 -27.25
C GLU A 302 -9.33 -13.77 -27.29
N LEU A 303 -8.76 -13.41 -26.14
CA LEU A 303 -7.36 -12.99 -26.03
C LEU A 303 -6.37 -14.16 -26.22
N GLU A 304 -6.70 -15.36 -25.76
CA GLU A 304 -5.90 -16.56 -25.98
C GLU A 304 -5.78 -16.88 -27.48
N ILE A 305 -6.89 -16.83 -28.22
CA ILE A 305 -6.89 -17.00 -29.69
C ILE A 305 -6.02 -15.93 -30.36
N ALA A 306 -6.13 -14.67 -29.93
CA ALA A 306 -5.30 -13.59 -30.46
C ALA A 306 -3.81 -13.81 -30.17
N SER A 307 -3.46 -14.28 -28.97
CA SER A 307 -2.09 -14.60 -28.58
C SER A 307 -1.49 -15.70 -29.46
N GLN A 308 -2.23 -16.79 -29.68
CA GLN A 308 -1.81 -17.89 -30.57
C GLN A 308 -1.58 -17.41 -32.00
N ASN A 309 -2.41 -16.49 -32.50
CA ASN A 309 -2.23 -15.89 -33.83
C ASN A 309 -0.96 -15.04 -33.93
N TYR A 310 -0.63 -14.29 -32.87
CA TYR A 310 0.61 -13.50 -32.84
C TYR A 310 1.85 -14.40 -32.74
N GLU A 311 1.77 -15.47 -31.95
CA GLU A 311 2.83 -16.48 -31.82
C GLU A 311 3.15 -17.12 -33.17
N ALA A 312 2.13 -17.59 -33.90
CA ALA A 312 2.31 -18.14 -35.26
C ALA A 312 2.90 -17.12 -36.25
N ARG A 313 2.58 -15.83 -36.12
CA ARG A 313 3.18 -14.77 -36.94
C ARG A 313 4.66 -14.54 -36.61
N ILE A 314 5.02 -14.63 -35.33
CA ILE A 314 6.42 -14.47 -34.88
C ILE A 314 7.25 -15.64 -35.42
N GLU A 315 6.79 -16.88 -35.25
CA GLU A 315 7.49 -18.07 -35.78
C GLU A 315 7.74 -17.97 -37.29
N HIS A 316 6.74 -17.50 -38.06
CA HIS A 316 6.91 -17.29 -39.50
C HIS A 316 7.95 -16.21 -39.82
N LEU A 317 7.99 -15.11 -39.05
CA LEU A 317 8.95 -14.04 -39.26
C LEU A 317 10.38 -14.48 -38.92
N GLU A 318 10.55 -15.23 -37.84
CA GLU A 318 11.85 -15.81 -37.43
C GLU A 318 12.37 -16.76 -38.52
N ALA A 319 11.54 -17.68 -39.03
CA ALA A 319 11.93 -18.58 -40.12
C ALA A 319 12.32 -17.83 -41.41
N ASN A 320 11.67 -16.69 -41.70
CA ASN A 320 12.03 -15.86 -42.83
C ASN A 320 13.34 -15.07 -42.60
N GLU A 321 13.59 -14.59 -41.39
CA GLU A 321 14.85 -13.94 -41.02
C GLU A 321 16.02 -14.91 -41.16
N ASP A 322 15.87 -16.14 -40.66
CA ASP A 322 16.86 -17.20 -40.81
C ASP A 322 17.17 -17.47 -42.29
N HIS A 323 16.14 -17.60 -43.12
CA HIS A 323 16.31 -17.79 -44.56
C HIS A 323 17.05 -16.63 -45.24
N GLN A 324 16.72 -15.39 -44.87
CA GLN A 324 17.40 -14.20 -45.40
C GLN A 324 18.86 -14.14 -44.95
N SER A 325 19.14 -14.52 -43.71
CA SER A 325 20.50 -14.61 -43.16
C SER A 325 21.35 -15.62 -43.93
N GLU A 326 20.82 -16.81 -44.22
CA GLU A 326 21.49 -17.81 -45.06
C GLU A 326 21.79 -17.28 -46.47
N GLN A 327 20.83 -16.60 -47.11
CA GLN A 327 21.04 -15.99 -48.43
C GLN A 327 22.13 -14.91 -48.40
N LEU A 328 22.15 -14.07 -47.36
CA LEU A 328 23.17 -13.05 -47.18
C LEU A 328 24.56 -13.67 -47.01
N HIS A 329 24.69 -14.74 -46.23
CA HIS A 329 25.94 -15.48 -46.09
C HIS A 329 26.43 -16.06 -47.42
N TYR A 330 25.54 -16.66 -48.21
CA TYR A 330 25.89 -17.16 -49.54
C TYR A 330 26.43 -16.06 -50.46
N LEU A 331 25.76 -14.90 -50.50
CA LEU A 331 26.20 -13.76 -51.32
C LEU A 331 27.52 -13.16 -50.81
N GLN A 332 27.72 -13.10 -49.49
CA GLN A 332 28.98 -12.65 -48.90
C GLN A 332 30.14 -13.57 -49.30
N ASP A 333 29.94 -14.89 -49.26
CA ASP A 333 30.94 -15.87 -49.70
C ASP A 333 31.26 -15.73 -51.20
N GLU A 334 30.25 -15.45 -52.03
CA GLU A 334 30.46 -15.22 -53.45
C GLU A 334 31.26 -13.94 -53.71
N VAL A 335 30.96 -12.86 -52.99
CA VAL A 335 31.74 -11.62 -53.06
C VAL A 335 33.18 -11.86 -52.62
N ALA A 336 33.40 -12.56 -51.49
CA ALA A 336 34.72 -12.89 -50.99
C ALA A 336 35.54 -13.72 -52.01
N ARG A 337 34.92 -14.70 -52.67
CA ARG A 337 35.55 -15.47 -53.75
C ARG A 337 35.97 -14.58 -54.92
N ARG A 338 35.08 -13.68 -55.37
CA ARG A 338 35.38 -12.76 -56.47
C ARG A 338 36.48 -11.76 -56.09
N ASP A 339 36.46 -11.24 -54.88
CA ASP A 339 37.48 -10.33 -54.36
C ASP A 339 38.85 -11.01 -54.27
N HIS A 340 38.90 -12.29 -53.89
CA HIS A 340 40.14 -13.07 -53.91
C HIS A 340 40.71 -13.21 -55.32
N ILE A 341 39.88 -13.61 -56.30
CA ILE A 341 40.30 -13.75 -57.72
C ILE A 341 40.76 -12.40 -58.28
N MET A 342 40.02 -11.32 -58.01
CA MET A 342 40.42 -9.97 -58.44
C MET A 342 41.74 -9.54 -57.79
N GLY A 343 41.94 -9.85 -56.50
CA GLY A 343 43.18 -9.61 -55.78
C GLY A 343 44.38 -10.31 -56.43
N GLU A 344 44.24 -11.59 -56.77
CA GLU A 344 45.28 -12.34 -57.49
C GLU A 344 45.59 -11.72 -58.86
N ALA A 345 44.56 -11.36 -59.63
CA ALA A 345 44.74 -10.72 -60.93
C ALA A 345 45.47 -9.37 -60.81
N VAL A 346 45.17 -8.57 -59.78
CA VAL A 346 45.88 -7.31 -59.51
C VAL A 346 47.35 -7.56 -59.21
N VAL A 347 47.67 -8.56 -58.38
CA VAL A 347 49.07 -8.93 -58.08
C VAL A 347 49.80 -9.38 -59.34
N GLN A 348 49.16 -10.18 -60.21
CA GLN A 348 49.75 -10.60 -61.48
C GLN A 348 50.02 -9.41 -62.43
N ILE A 349 49.05 -8.51 -62.58
CA ILE A 349 49.20 -7.29 -63.41
C ILE A 349 50.34 -6.43 -62.87
N GLN A 350 50.45 -6.28 -61.54
CA GLN A 350 51.52 -5.54 -60.91
C GLN A 350 52.89 -6.19 -61.22
N GLY A 351 53.02 -7.51 -61.12
CA GLY A 351 54.25 -8.21 -61.50
C GLY A 351 54.64 -8.02 -62.96
N VAL A 352 53.68 -8.06 -63.90
CA VAL A 352 53.93 -7.75 -65.31
C VAL A 352 54.39 -6.31 -65.49
N ALA A 353 53.76 -5.36 -64.80
CA ALA A 353 54.15 -3.95 -64.86
C ALA A 353 55.58 -3.73 -64.34
N GLU A 354 55.97 -4.39 -63.24
CA GLU A 354 57.34 -4.34 -62.69
C GLU A 354 58.37 -4.94 -63.67
N HIS A 355 58.04 -6.05 -64.35
CA HIS A 355 58.89 -6.62 -65.40
C HIS A 355 59.03 -5.68 -66.61
N LEU A 356 57.94 -5.06 -67.07
CA LEU A 356 57.98 -4.09 -68.16
C LEU A 356 58.83 -2.86 -67.80
N GLN A 357 58.72 -2.35 -66.58
CA GLN A 357 59.61 -1.28 -66.09
C GLN A 357 61.08 -1.71 -66.10
N THR A 358 61.38 -2.95 -65.73
CA THR A 358 62.76 -3.48 -65.78
C THR A 358 63.29 -3.55 -67.22
N LEU A 359 62.46 -4.02 -68.17
CA LEU A 359 62.78 -4.07 -69.59
C LEU A 359 62.99 -2.67 -70.19
N GLU A 360 62.18 -1.69 -69.79
CA GLU A 360 62.37 -0.29 -70.19
C GLU A 360 63.75 0.23 -69.78
N ILE A 361 64.16 -0.01 -68.53
CA ILE A 361 65.49 0.37 -68.04
C ILE A 361 66.60 -0.33 -68.84
N GLN A 362 66.44 -1.62 -69.17
CA GLN A 362 67.42 -2.35 -69.99
C GLN A 362 67.49 -1.81 -71.43
N ALA A 363 66.35 -1.49 -72.04
CA ALA A 363 66.28 -0.89 -73.37
C ALA A 363 66.97 0.48 -73.40
N ASP A 364 66.81 1.30 -72.35
CA ASP A 364 67.50 2.58 -72.21
C ASP A 364 69.03 2.40 -72.16
N ILE A 365 69.51 1.43 -71.37
CA ILE A 365 70.95 1.12 -71.26
C ILE A 365 71.52 0.69 -72.64
N LEU A 366 70.81 -0.19 -73.35
CA LEU A 366 71.24 -0.70 -74.65
C LEU A 366 71.18 0.38 -75.75
N SER A 367 70.16 1.23 -75.73
CA SER A 367 70.01 2.34 -76.68
C SER A 367 71.22 3.28 -76.61
N VAL A 368 71.61 3.71 -75.41
CA VAL A 368 72.80 4.57 -75.20
C VAL A 368 74.09 3.90 -75.67
N LYS A 369 74.23 2.58 -75.48
CA LYS A 369 75.43 1.84 -75.87
C LYS A 369 75.59 1.81 -77.40
N TYR A 370 74.57 1.39 -78.13
CA TYR A 370 74.65 1.16 -79.58
C TYR A 370 74.60 2.44 -80.43
N GLU A 371 74.08 3.55 -79.90
CA GLU A 371 74.05 4.85 -80.59
C GLU A 371 75.47 5.38 -80.91
N SER A 372 76.50 4.87 -80.22
CA SER A 372 77.90 5.31 -80.32
C SER A 372 78.83 4.44 -81.17
N GLU A 373 78.36 3.28 -81.68
CA GLU A 373 79.25 2.24 -82.23
C GLU A 373 79.23 2.09 -83.77
N SER A 374 78.16 2.49 -84.49
CA SER A 374 78.04 2.30 -85.95
C SER A 374 76.77 2.98 -86.54
N ASP A 375 76.75 3.29 -87.85
CA ASP A 375 75.54 3.71 -88.58
C ASP A 375 74.37 2.70 -88.47
N GLN A 376 74.68 1.41 -88.32
CA GLN A 376 73.70 0.36 -88.02
C GLN A 376 73.20 0.43 -86.57
N GLY A 377 74.06 0.87 -85.64
CA GLY A 377 73.72 1.08 -84.23
C GLY A 377 72.75 2.25 -84.01
N GLN A 378 72.84 3.31 -84.82
CA GLN A 378 71.87 4.41 -84.82
C GLN A 378 70.46 3.97 -85.23
N LYS A 379 70.33 3.07 -86.22
CA LYS A 379 69.04 2.45 -86.58
C LYS A 379 68.49 1.61 -85.43
N LEU A 380 69.34 0.86 -84.73
CA LEU A 380 68.94 0.03 -83.59
C LEU A 380 68.47 0.89 -82.41
N ALA A 381 69.16 1.98 -82.11
CA ALA A 381 68.76 2.95 -81.08
C ALA A 381 67.44 3.67 -81.42
N SER A 382 67.17 3.94 -82.72
CA SER A 382 65.87 4.47 -83.16
C SER A 382 64.73 3.50 -82.88
N LEU A 383 64.91 2.21 -83.19
CA LEU A 383 63.91 1.17 -82.92
C LEU A 383 63.68 0.97 -81.42
N LEU A 384 64.73 1.00 -80.59
CA LEU A 384 64.59 0.93 -79.13
C LEU A 384 63.83 2.13 -78.56
N ARG A 385 64.01 3.34 -79.13
CA ARG A 385 63.21 4.52 -78.76
C ARG A 385 61.74 4.41 -79.18
N GLU A 386 61.45 3.83 -80.34
CA GLU A 386 60.08 3.55 -80.76
C GLU A 386 59.39 2.52 -79.85
N ILE A 387 60.10 1.45 -79.47
CA ILE A 387 59.60 0.46 -78.50
C ILE A 387 59.35 1.11 -77.14
N LYS A 388 60.20 2.03 -76.69
CA LYS A 388 60.00 2.80 -75.45
C LYS A 388 58.74 3.66 -75.48
N VAL A 389 58.43 4.29 -76.61
CA VAL A 389 57.18 5.05 -76.78
C VAL A 389 55.96 4.14 -76.66
N LEU A 390 56.02 2.93 -77.22
CA LEU A 390 54.96 1.93 -77.09
C LEU A 390 54.78 1.47 -75.63
N ILE A 391 55.86 1.20 -74.91
CA ILE A 391 55.81 0.81 -73.49
C ILE A 391 55.22 1.94 -72.63
N ASN A 392 55.64 3.19 -72.84
CA ASN A 392 55.13 4.33 -72.08
C ASN A 392 53.66 4.67 -72.36
N LEU A 393 53.17 4.41 -73.57
CA LEU A 393 51.74 4.53 -73.92
C LEU A 393 50.88 3.51 -73.17
N GLU A 394 51.46 2.37 -72.76
CA GLU A 394 50.76 1.31 -72.02
C GLU A 394 50.86 1.46 -70.50
N THR A 395 51.98 1.95 -69.95
CA THR A 395 52.23 1.98 -68.50
C THR A 395 51.75 3.25 -67.79
N ASN A 396 51.69 4.40 -68.47
CA ASN A 396 51.40 5.70 -67.87
C ASN A 396 50.05 6.29 -68.32
N GLN A 397 48.93 5.73 -67.85
CA GLN A 397 47.69 6.50 -67.73
C GLN A 397 47.05 6.32 -66.34
N PRO A 398 46.54 7.42 -65.75
CA PRO A 398 45.99 7.40 -64.40
C PRO A 398 44.78 6.48 -64.36
N THR A 399 44.80 5.52 -63.44
CA THR A 399 43.64 4.71 -63.06
C THR A 399 42.60 5.60 -62.39
N ARG A 400 41.76 6.27 -63.19
CA ARG A 400 40.51 6.84 -62.69
C ARG A 400 39.56 5.70 -62.33
N HIS A 401 39.36 5.49 -61.03
CA HIS A 401 38.22 4.76 -60.44
C HIS A 401 36.93 5.60 -60.56
N ARG A 402 35.70 5.08 -60.52
CA ARG A 402 35.04 3.75 -60.54
C ARG A 402 33.59 4.09 -60.98
N TYR A 403 32.90 3.20 -61.70
CA TYR A 403 31.51 3.32 -62.20
C TYR A 403 31.32 4.03 -63.56
N ASP A 404 31.72 3.37 -64.66
CA ASP A 404 31.06 3.53 -65.97
C ASP A 404 31.56 2.43 -66.94
N THR A 405 31.03 1.21 -66.78
CA THR A 405 31.46 0.02 -67.54
C THR A 405 31.25 0.16 -69.04
N ARG A 406 30.17 0.85 -69.49
CA ARG A 406 29.81 0.96 -70.91
C ARG A 406 30.69 1.93 -71.70
N ALA A 407 31.12 3.03 -71.07
CA ALA A 407 32.04 3.99 -71.68
C ALA A 407 33.46 3.39 -71.79
N LYS A 408 33.84 2.55 -70.82
CA LYS A 408 35.16 1.90 -70.78
C LYS A 408 35.32 0.87 -71.90
N THR A 409 34.31 0.03 -72.17
CA THR A 409 34.36 -0.93 -73.29
C THR A 409 34.56 -0.20 -74.62
N LYS A 410 33.78 0.87 -74.86
CA LYS A 410 33.86 1.65 -76.10
C LYS A 410 35.22 2.34 -76.29
N TYR A 411 35.82 2.82 -75.20
CA TYR A 411 37.18 3.38 -75.23
C TYR A 411 38.24 2.30 -75.48
N MET A 412 38.12 1.11 -74.86
CA MET A 412 39.05 0.01 -75.09
C MET A 412 38.98 -0.51 -76.54
N ASP A 413 37.78 -0.64 -77.11
CA ASP A 413 37.58 -1.07 -78.50
C ASP A 413 38.21 -0.08 -79.48
N GLN A 414 37.98 1.23 -79.28
CA GLN A 414 38.63 2.28 -80.09
C GLN A 414 40.15 2.30 -79.94
N ARG A 415 40.67 1.87 -78.78
CA ARG A 415 42.11 1.80 -78.52
C ARG A 415 42.75 0.61 -79.24
N LEU A 416 42.07 -0.54 -79.23
CA LEU A 416 42.45 -1.74 -80.00
C LEU A 416 42.51 -1.44 -81.49
N GLU A 417 41.50 -0.74 -82.02
CA GLU A 417 41.41 -0.38 -83.44
C GLU A 417 42.58 0.54 -83.88
N LYS A 418 42.99 1.47 -83.02
CA LYS A 418 44.17 2.33 -83.27
C LYS A 418 45.48 1.55 -83.24
N LEU A 419 45.63 0.57 -82.34
CA LEU A 419 46.82 -0.27 -82.27
C LEU A 419 46.93 -1.18 -83.50
N GLU A 420 45.82 -1.74 -83.96
CA GLU A 420 45.79 -2.53 -85.19
C GLU A 420 46.17 -1.68 -86.41
N GLN A 421 45.70 -0.43 -86.49
CA GLN A 421 46.11 0.52 -87.52
C GLN A 421 47.61 0.80 -87.47
N TYR A 422 48.16 1.08 -86.29
CA TYR A 422 49.58 1.38 -86.14
C TYR A 422 50.46 0.17 -86.47
N GLN A 423 50.07 -1.04 -86.05
CA GLN A 423 50.75 -2.27 -86.42
C GLN A 423 50.71 -2.52 -87.93
N LYS A 424 49.59 -2.18 -88.58
CA LYS A 424 49.45 -2.29 -90.03
C LYS A 424 50.38 -1.31 -90.76
N GLU A 425 50.39 -0.04 -90.36
CA GLU A 425 51.29 0.98 -90.91
C GLU A 425 52.77 0.61 -90.73
N MET A 426 53.12 0.04 -89.58
CA MET A 426 54.49 -0.41 -89.32
C MET A 426 54.87 -1.59 -90.21
N ARG A 427 53.95 -2.55 -90.44
CA ARG A 427 54.14 -3.68 -91.35
C ARG A 427 54.33 -3.21 -92.78
N ASP A 428 53.54 -2.23 -93.21
CA ASP A 428 53.62 -1.63 -94.54
C ASP A 428 54.93 -0.85 -94.73
N ARG A 429 55.42 -0.14 -93.69
CA ARG A 429 56.73 0.54 -93.72
C ARG A 429 57.91 -0.42 -93.79
N LEU A 430 57.83 -1.56 -93.11
CA LEU A 430 58.87 -2.61 -93.18
C LEU A 430 58.89 -3.29 -94.55
N GLN A 431 57.74 -3.43 -95.22
CA GLN A 431 57.65 -3.93 -96.60
C GLN A 431 58.17 -2.93 -97.65
N LEU A 432 58.16 -1.62 -97.35
CA LEU A 432 58.70 -0.57 -98.22
C LEU A 432 60.23 -0.39 -98.13
N GLN A 433 60.90 -1.05 -97.18
CA GLN A 433 62.36 -0.99 -96.99
C GLN A 433 63.10 -2.29 -97.37
N MET A 434 62.38 -3.32 -97.86
CA MET A 434 62.96 -4.44 -98.63
C MET A 434 62.83 -4.15 -100.12
#